data_AF-A0A3D5HJ05-F1
#
_entry.id   AF-A0A3D5HJ05-F1
#
_cell.length_a   1.000
_cell.length_b   1.000
_cell.length_c   1.000
_cell.angle_alpha   90.00
_cell.angle_beta   90.00
_cell.angle_gamma   90.00
#
_symmetry.space_group_name_H-M   'P 1'
#
loop_
_entity.id
_entity.type
_entity.pdbx_description
1 polymer ?
#
loop_
_entity_poly.entity_id
_entity_poly.type
_entity_poly.pdbx_seq_one_letter_code
_entity_poly.pdbx_strand_id
1 'polypeptide(L)'
;MSEKKMEQTKPEQIGDTRDHIAELVNASVSVLKEENKNALLKLLEAHHESDIAEMIALLNGGQREKFFELIGEDLAPNVLAE
;
A
#
# COMPACT_ATOMS: atom_id res chain seq x y z
N MET A 1 -40.75 -7.45 -26.18
CA MET A 1 -39.56 -6.77 -25.62
C MET A 1 -39.71 -6.70 -24.12
N SER A 2 -38.75 -7.23 -23.38
CA SER A 2 -38.38 -6.84 -22.02
C SER A 2 -37.07 -7.53 -21.70
N GLU A 3 -36.00 -6.75 -21.78
CA GLU A 3 -34.63 -7.15 -21.52
C GLU A 3 -34.50 -7.57 -20.05
N LYS A 4 -34.24 -8.86 -19.81
CA LYS A 4 -33.95 -9.37 -18.47
C LYS A 4 -32.51 -8.96 -18.13
N LYS A 5 -32.41 -7.98 -17.22
CA LYS A 5 -31.16 -7.45 -16.66
C LYS A 5 -30.20 -8.59 -16.32
N MET A 6 -29.02 -8.55 -16.92
CA MET A 6 -27.87 -9.29 -16.45
C MET A 6 -27.47 -8.69 -15.11
N GLU A 7 -27.77 -9.38 -14.02
CA GLU A 7 -27.03 -9.18 -12.77
C GLU A 7 -25.61 -9.65 -13.03
N GLN A 8 -24.72 -8.69 -13.33
CA GLN A 8 -23.29 -8.87 -13.17
C GLN A 8 -23.05 -9.13 -11.67
N THR A 9 -23.05 -10.39 -11.28
CA THR A 9 -22.38 -10.81 -10.06
C THR A 9 -20.90 -10.50 -10.25
N LYS A 10 -20.47 -9.34 -9.72
CA LYS A 10 -19.06 -8.96 -9.58
C LYS A 10 -18.37 -10.14 -8.90
N PRO A 11 -17.40 -10.81 -9.56
CA PRO A 11 -16.69 -11.89 -8.90
C PRO A 11 -15.99 -11.31 -7.67
N GLU A 12 -16.14 -12.03 -6.57
CA GLU A 12 -15.49 -11.81 -5.29
C GLU A 12 -14.03 -11.35 -5.48
N GLN A 13 -13.73 -10.18 -4.94
CA GLN A 13 -12.44 -9.49 -4.91
C GLN A 13 -11.41 -10.20 -4.01
N ILE A 14 -11.35 -11.54 -4.05
CA ILE A 14 -10.39 -12.32 -3.24
C ILE A 14 -8.97 -12.26 -3.86
N GLY A 15 -8.86 -11.85 -5.14
CA GLY A 15 -7.60 -11.47 -5.77
C GLY A 15 -7.19 -10.01 -5.60
N ASP A 16 -8.06 -9.17 -5.05
CA ASP A 16 -7.96 -7.70 -5.10
C ASP A 16 -7.03 -7.14 -4.02
N THR A 17 -7.02 -7.77 -2.83
CA THR A 17 -6.19 -7.30 -1.70
C THR A 17 -4.70 -7.53 -1.93
N ARG A 18 -4.31 -8.69 -2.50
CA ARG A 18 -2.89 -8.99 -2.78
C ARG A 18 -2.33 -8.15 -3.93
N ASP A 19 -3.13 -7.90 -4.96
CA ASP A 19 -2.73 -7.03 -6.06
C ASP A 19 -2.55 -5.59 -5.55
N HIS A 20 -3.47 -5.12 -4.70
CA HIS A 20 -3.40 -3.79 -4.09
C HIS A 20 -2.12 -3.56 -3.28
N ILE A 21 -1.69 -4.54 -2.46
CA ILE A 21 -0.46 -4.42 -1.68
C ILE A 21 0.78 -4.44 -2.59
N ALA A 22 0.79 -5.27 -3.63
CA ALA A 22 1.88 -5.28 -4.60
C ALA A 22 1.99 -3.94 -5.36
N GLU A 23 0.87 -3.30 -5.69
CA GLU A 23 0.85 -1.94 -6.26
C GLU A 23 1.39 -0.92 -5.26
N LEU A 24 0.99 -0.99 -3.99
CA LEU A 24 1.49 -0.10 -2.92
C LEU A 24 2.99 -0.26 -2.70
N VAL A 25 3.52 -1.50 -2.70
CA VAL A 25 4.96 -1.79 -2.63
C VAL A 25 5.68 -1.13 -3.82
N ASN A 26 5.20 -1.35 -5.04
CA ASN A 26 5.83 -0.80 -6.24
C ASN A 26 5.82 0.74 -6.25
N ALA A 27 4.70 1.36 -5.90
CA ALA A 27 4.59 2.81 -5.78
C ALA A 27 5.53 3.35 -4.69
N SER A 28 5.56 2.72 -3.52
CA SER A 28 6.44 3.11 -2.41
C SER A 28 7.91 3.00 -2.82
N VAL A 29 8.32 1.91 -3.47
CA VAL A 29 9.69 1.72 -3.96
C VAL A 29 10.08 2.77 -5.01
N SER A 30 9.16 3.15 -5.90
CA SER A 30 9.41 4.22 -6.88
C SER A 30 9.70 5.54 -6.16
N VAL A 31 8.86 5.91 -5.20
CA VAL A 31 9.01 7.16 -4.45
C VAL A 31 10.25 7.15 -3.54
N LEU A 32 10.59 5.99 -2.95
CA LEU A 32 11.81 5.82 -2.15
C LEU A 32 13.09 6.07 -2.96
N LYS A 33 13.09 5.74 -4.25
CA LYS A 33 14.23 6.03 -5.15
C LYS A 33 14.39 7.52 -5.41
N GLU A 34 13.28 8.26 -5.43
CA GLU A 34 13.26 9.72 -5.57
C GLU A 34 13.54 10.46 -4.26
N GLU A 35 13.64 9.73 -3.14
CA GLU A 35 13.91 10.29 -1.80
C GLU A 35 12.87 11.34 -1.39
N ASN A 36 11.66 11.23 -1.93
CA ASN A 36 10.62 12.22 -1.77
C ASN A 36 9.71 11.86 -0.59
N LYS A 37 10.12 12.29 0.61
CA LYS A 37 9.37 12.14 1.87
C LYS A 37 7.89 12.52 1.72
N ASN A 38 7.61 13.69 1.13
CA ASN A 38 6.25 14.22 1.04
C ASN A 38 5.35 13.38 0.13
N ALA A 39 5.90 12.88 -0.98
CA ALA A 39 5.17 11.98 -1.87
C ALA A 39 4.90 10.63 -1.19
N LEU A 40 5.85 10.14 -0.39
CA LEU A 40 5.70 8.89 0.34
C LEU A 40 4.61 9.01 1.41
N LEU A 41 4.63 10.07 2.23
CA LEU A 41 3.58 10.31 3.23
C LEU A 41 2.19 10.39 2.59
N LYS A 42 2.05 11.19 1.52
CA LYS A 42 0.76 11.31 0.81
C LYS A 42 0.27 10.00 0.20
N LEU A 43 1.20 9.17 -0.27
CA LEU A 43 0.85 7.83 -0.74
C LEU A 43 0.25 7.04 0.43
N LEU A 44 0.95 6.96 1.55
CA LEU A 44 0.52 6.17 2.71
C LEU A 44 -0.76 6.69 3.39
N GLU A 45 -1.00 8.01 3.41
CA GLU A 45 -2.23 8.61 3.95
C GLU A 45 -3.51 8.09 3.28
N ALA A 46 -3.42 7.56 2.05
CA ALA A 46 -4.54 6.97 1.33
C ALA A 46 -4.81 5.49 1.65
N HIS A 47 -3.95 4.84 2.44
CA HIS A 47 -4.03 3.41 2.75
C HIS A 47 -4.23 3.14 4.25
N HIS A 48 -4.78 1.97 4.58
CA HIS A 48 -4.98 1.58 5.97
C HIS A 48 -3.65 1.20 6.64
N GLU A 49 -3.56 1.39 7.96
CA GLU A 49 -2.38 1.05 8.76
C GLU A 49 -1.92 -0.42 8.55
N SER A 50 -2.87 -1.35 8.39
CA SER A 50 -2.60 -2.77 8.08
C SER A 50 -1.95 -2.97 6.71
N ASP A 51 -2.40 -2.23 5.69
CA ASP A 51 -1.85 -2.31 4.34
C ASP A 51 -0.43 -1.75 4.30
N ILE A 52 -0.19 -0.68 5.06
CA ILE A 52 1.13 -0.08 5.22
C ILE A 52 2.07 -1.06 5.93
N ALA A 53 1.62 -1.70 7.01
CA ALA A 53 2.42 -2.71 7.72
C ALA A 53 2.77 -3.91 6.82
N GLU A 54 1.81 -4.42 6.04
CA GLU A 54 2.05 -5.51 5.10
C GLU A 54 3.01 -5.10 3.97
N MET A 55 2.87 -3.89 3.43
CA MET A 55 3.81 -3.35 2.44
C MET A 55 5.23 -3.25 3.02
N ILE A 56 5.39 -2.72 4.24
CA ILE A 56 6.69 -2.60 4.92
C ILE A 56 7.33 -3.98 5.11
N ALA A 57 6.53 -5.01 5.42
CA ALA A 57 7.01 -6.38 5.56
C ALA A 57 7.50 -6.99 4.23
N LEU A 58 6.99 -6.51 3.09
CA LEU A 58 7.38 -6.95 1.74
C LEU A 58 8.57 -6.18 1.15
N LEU A 59 8.95 -5.05 1.75
CA LEU A 59 10.17 -4.32 1.37
C LEU A 59 11.42 -5.15 1.69
N ASN A 60 12.41 -5.11 0.79
CA ASN A 60 13.72 -5.70 1.11
C ASN A 60 14.47 -4.86 2.15
N GLY A 61 15.52 -5.42 2.77
CA GLY A 61 16.25 -4.79 3.87
C GLY A 61 16.65 -3.33 3.59
N GLY A 62 17.30 -3.06 2.46
CA GLY A 62 17.74 -1.71 2.12
C GLY A 62 16.58 -0.74 1.81
N GLN A 63 15.50 -1.22 1.20
CA GLN A 63 14.29 -0.40 0.98
C GLN A 63 13.61 -0.05 2.30
N ARG A 64 13.52 -1.03 3.21
CA ARG A 64 12.89 -0.87 4.53
C ARG A 64 13.69 0.09 5.40
N GLU A 65 15.01 -0.01 5.41
CA GLU A 65 15.90 0.94 6.09
C GLU A 65 15.69 2.36 5.56
N LYS A 66 15.70 2.54 4.24
CA LYS A 66 15.48 3.84 3.59
C LYS A 66 14.09 4.41 3.85
N PHE A 67 13.08 3.54 3.92
CA PHE A 67 11.71 3.92 4.25
C PHE A 67 11.61 4.49 5.67
N PHE A 68 12.19 3.80 6.66
CA PHE A 68 12.22 4.30 8.03
C PHE A 68 13.11 5.53 8.20
N GLU A 69 14.20 5.65 7.44
CA GLU A 69 15.02 6.86 7.45
C GLU A 69 14.23 8.09 6.96
N LEU A 70 13.38 7.93 5.94
CA LEU A 70 12.63 9.04 5.36
C LEU A 70 11.40 9.46 6.17
N ILE A 71 10.65 8.49 6.70
CA ILE A 71 9.33 8.74 7.32
C ILE A 71 9.09 7.96 8.62
N GLY A 72 10.09 7.24 9.14
CA GLY A 72 9.91 6.39 10.33
C GLY A 72 9.42 7.15 11.57
N GLU A 73 9.85 8.41 11.72
CA GLU A 73 9.41 9.29 12.81
C GLU A 73 7.98 9.84 12.62
N ASP A 74 7.48 9.87 11.38
CA ASP A 74 6.14 10.39 11.03
C ASP A 74 5.08 9.28 10.97
N LEU A 75 5.48 8.00 11.03
CA LEU A 75 4.56 6.86 11.01
C LEU A 75 3.81 6.73 12.34
N ALA A 76 2.54 6.34 12.24
CA ALA A 76 1.74 6.03 13.41
C ALA A 76 2.37 4.85 14.19
N PRO A 77 2.45 4.91 15.53
CA PRO A 77 3.02 3.82 16.34
C PRO A 77 2.38 2.46 16.09
N ASN A 78 1.10 2.44 15.71
CA ASN A 78 0.34 1.22 15.43
C ASN A 78 0.86 0.47 14.20
N VAL A 79 1.36 1.19 13.18
CA VAL A 79 1.95 0.60 11.97
C VAL A 79 3.23 -0.18 12.31
N LEU A 80 3.91 0.20 13.39
CA LEU A 80 5.16 -0.42 13.85
C LEU A 80 4.95 -1.50 14.92
N ALA A 81 3.72 -1.68 15.40
CA ALA A 81 3.40 -2.53 16.55
C ALA A 81 3.04 -3.98 16.16
N GLU A 82 2.85 -4.28 14.88
CA GLU A 82 2.53 -5.61 14.34
C GLU A 82 3.77 -6.47 13.99
#